data_AF-A0A8X6FYE7-F1
#
_entry.id   AF-A0A8X6FYE7-F1
#
_cell.length_a   1.000
_cell.length_b   1.000
_cell.length_c   1.000
_cell.angle_alpha   90.00
_cell.angle_beta   90.00
_cell.angle_gamma   90.00
#
_symmetry.space_group_name_H-M   'P 1'
#
loop_
_entity.id
_entity.type
_entity.pdbx_description
1 polymer ?
#
loop_
_entity_poly.entity_id
_entity_poly.type
_entity_poly.pdbx_seq_one_letter_code
_entity_poly.pdbx_strand_id
1 'polypeptide(L)'
;IKHHSTTSEAIKVGEEMNAKYTILTHFSQRYAKVPLFTENFHALVGCAFDNMKVRPNELYILPLLIPVLNSLFAEMVEDLQVKMQKRHQKAELMKSLAAESVSSENVQVKA
;
A
#
# COMPACT_ATOMS: atom_id res chain seq x y z
N ILE A 1 -17.00 -2.47 8.83
CA ILE A 1 -15.99 -1.97 7.86
C ILE A 1 -15.03 -1.08 8.62
N LYS A 2 -13.72 -1.17 8.38
CA LYS A 2 -12.77 -0.23 9.00
C LYS A 2 -12.67 0.98 8.08
N HIS A 3 -13.10 2.14 8.55
CA HIS A 3 -13.08 3.40 7.78
C HIS A 3 -11.65 3.98 7.76
N HIS A 4 -10.73 3.30 7.07
CA HIS A 4 -9.35 3.74 6.87
C HIS A 4 -9.05 3.87 5.38
N SER A 5 -8.21 4.86 5.04
CA SER A 5 -7.67 5.02 3.69
C SER A 5 -6.59 3.97 3.41
N THR A 6 -6.53 3.53 2.16
CA THR A 6 -5.35 2.90 1.58
C THR A 6 -4.25 3.94 1.34
N THR A 7 -3.01 3.49 1.17
CA THR A 7 -1.87 4.36 0.86
C THR A 7 -2.14 5.20 -0.40
N SER A 8 -2.66 4.59 -1.46
CA SER A 8 -2.94 5.27 -2.72
C SER A 8 -4.04 6.33 -2.58
N GLU A 9 -5.10 6.05 -1.79
CA GLU A 9 -6.15 7.04 -1.52
C GLU A 9 -5.60 8.24 -0.76
N ALA A 10 -4.78 8.01 0.28
CA ALA A 10 -4.19 9.09 1.06
C ALA A 10 -3.25 9.97 0.22
N ILE A 11 -2.44 9.37 -0.66
CA ILE A 11 -1.57 10.09 -1.59
C ILE A 11 -2.40 10.94 -2.55
N LYS A 12 -3.42 10.34 -3.17
CA LYS A 12 -4.31 11.03 -4.12
C LYS A 12 -4.98 12.26 -3.52
N VAL A 13 -5.47 12.15 -2.28
CA VAL A 13 -6.06 13.30 -1.58
C VAL A 13 -5.03 14.41 -1.34
N GLY A 14 -3.78 14.06 -1.03
CA GLY A 14 -2.68 15.02 -0.89
C GLY A 14 -2.35 15.74 -2.21
N GLU A 15 -2.37 15.02 -3.33
CA GLU A 15 -2.18 15.58 -4.67
C GLU A 15 -3.35 16.53 -5.05
N GLU A 16 -4.60 16.12 -4.82
CA GLU A 16 -5.79 16.94 -5.08
C GLU A 16 -5.82 18.21 -4.21
N MET A 17 -5.28 18.14 -2.99
CA MET A 17 -5.10 19.30 -2.11
C MET A 17 -3.98 20.25 -2.59
N ASN A 18 -3.18 19.84 -3.59
CA ASN A 18 -1.97 20.52 -4.01
C ASN A 18 -0.98 20.71 -2.84
N ALA A 19 -0.84 19.68 -2.01
CA ALA A 19 0.06 19.69 -0.87
C ALA A 19 1.51 19.74 -1.36
N LYS A 20 2.31 20.66 -0.81
CA LYS A 20 3.74 20.73 -1.14
C LYS A 20 4.49 19.46 -0.70
N TYR A 21 4.09 18.86 0.42
CA TYR A 21 4.61 17.60 0.94
C TYR A 21 3.50 16.84 1.67
N THR A 22 3.51 15.52 1.55
CA THR A 22 2.55 14.63 2.19
C THR A 22 3.28 13.63 3.09
N ILE A 23 2.93 13.57 4.38
CA ILE A 23 3.45 12.57 5.31
C ILE A 23 2.34 11.58 5.63
N LEU A 24 2.58 10.32 5.28
CA LEU A 24 1.68 9.21 5.60
C LEU A 24 1.98 8.69 7.01
N THR A 25 0.94 8.49 7.82
CA THR A 25 1.03 8.02 9.21
C THR A 25 -0.13 7.10 9.55
N HIS A 26 -0.19 6.61 10.80
CA HIS A 26 -1.25 5.75 11.32
C HIS A 26 -1.37 4.43 10.51
N PHE A 27 -0.24 3.75 10.30
CA PHE A 27 -0.21 2.47 9.62
C PHE A 27 -0.72 1.33 10.51
N SER A 28 -1.43 0.39 9.92
CA SER A 28 -1.82 -0.84 10.63
C SER A 28 -0.57 -1.68 10.95
N GLN A 29 -0.29 -1.85 12.24
CA GLN A 29 0.83 -2.63 12.77
C GLN A 29 0.86 -4.09 12.29
N ARG A 30 -0.29 -4.63 11.85
CA ARG A 30 -0.41 -5.99 11.30
C ARG A 30 0.25 -6.17 9.93
N TYR A 31 0.58 -5.08 9.23
CA TYR A 31 0.99 -5.16 7.82
C TYR A 31 2.35 -4.58 7.51
N ALA A 32 3.00 -3.84 8.42
CA ALA A 32 4.45 -3.68 8.39
C ALA A 32 4.97 -2.90 9.60
N LYS A 33 6.22 -3.17 9.99
CA LYS A 33 7.04 -2.18 10.72
C LYS A 33 7.60 -1.11 9.79
N VAL A 34 7.51 -1.33 8.47
CA VAL A 34 8.11 -0.51 7.42
C VAL A 34 7.14 -0.40 6.24
N PRO A 35 6.66 0.79 5.90
CA PRO A 35 5.79 1.00 4.75
C PRO A 35 6.40 0.36 3.49
N LEU A 36 5.61 -0.40 2.73
CA LEU A 36 6.05 -0.87 1.42
C LEU A 36 6.12 0.34 0.49
N PHE A 37 7.34 0.80 0.26
CA PHE A 37 7.61 1.91 -0.64
C PHE A 37 7.41 1.42 -2.07
N THR A 38 6.20 1.64 -2.59
CA THR A 38 5.85 1.40 -3.99
C THR A 38 6.26 2.60 -4.85
N GLU A 39 6.16 2.48 -6.17
CA GLU A 39 6.38 3.58 -7.13
C GLU A 39 5.52 4.82 -6.84
N ASN A 40 4.42 4.66 -6.10
CA ASN A 40 3.54 5.77 -5.69
C ASN A 40 4.22 6.73 -4.69
N PHE A 41 5.31 6.31 -4.04
CA PHE A 41 6.15 7.20 -3.23
C PHE A 41 7.05 8.04 -4.14
N HIS A 42 6.49 9.13 -4.66
CA HIS A 42 7.21 10.11 -5.44
C HIS A 42 7.88 11.17 -4.54
N ALA A 43 8.62 12.11 -5.15
CA ALA A 43 9.53 13.04 -4.48
C ALA A 43 8.93 13.96 -3.38
N LEU A 44 7.61 13.94 -3.17
CA LEU A 44 6.93 14.78 -2.19
C LEU A 44 6.16 13.98 -1.12
N VAL A 45 6.19 12.64 -1.20
CA VAL A 45 5.50 11.75 -0.26
C VAL A 45 6.51 11.04 0.63
N GLY A 46 6.32 11.15 1.95
CA GLY A 46 7.12 10.46 2.95
C GLY A 46 6.27 9.61 3.89
N CYS A 47 6.91 8.71 4.62
CA CYS A 47 6.29 7.92 5.68
C CYS A 47 6.80 8.34 7.05
N ALA A 48 5.89 8.47 8.01
CA ALA A 48 6.25 8.67 9.40
C ALA A 48 6.71 7.37 10.07
N PHE A 49 7.74 7.50 10.91
CA PHE A 49 8.18 6.47 11.83
C PHE A 49 7.97 6.93 13.27
N ASP A 50 7.84 5.98 14.19
CA ASP A 50 7.76 6.29 15.61
C ASP A 50 9.01 7.08 16.03
N ASN A 51 8.80 8.12 16.83
CA ASN A 51 9.84 9.06 17.29
C ASN A 51 10.54 9.85 16.17
N MET A 52 10.06 9.83 14.93
CA MET A 52 10.58 10.68 13.85
C MET A 52 10.39 12.16 14.17
N LYS A 53 11.45 12.96 14.03
CA LYS A 53 11.43 14.42 14.11
C LYS A 53 11.95 14.98 12.80
N VAL A 54 11.18 15.84 12.16
CA VAL A 54 11.53 16.49 10.89
C VAL A 54 11.13 17.95 10.94
N ARG A 55 11.91 18.82 10.30
CA ARG A 55 11.51 20.20 10.07
C ARG A 55 10.76 20.30 8.74
N PRO A 56 9.75 21.18 8.61
CA PRO A 56 9.01 21.33 7.34
C PRO A 56 9.89 21.65 6.14
N ASN A 57 10.99 22.37 6.33
CA ASN A 57 11.96 22.69 5.28
C ASN A 57 12.86 21.50 4.88
N GLU A 58 12.82 20.38 5.59
CA GLU A 58 13.61 19.16 5.37
C GLU A 58 12.81 18.01 4.76
N LEU A 59 11.52 18.19 4.52
CA LEU A 59 10.65 17.11 4.05
C LEU A 59 11.06 16.53 2.69
N TYR A 60 11.79 17.30 1.88
CA TYR A 60 12.39 16.82 0.63
C TYR A 60 13.42 15.70 0.82
N ILE A 61 13.95 15.53 2.04
CA ILE A 61 14.92 14.48 2.38
C ILE A 61 14.21 13.13 2.57
N LEU A 62 12.94 13.12 2.98
CA LEU A 62 12.24 11.88 3.32
C LEU A 62 12.22 10.84 2.18
N PRO A 63 11.94 11.21 0.91
CA PRO A 63 12.02 10.26 -0.20
C PRO A 63 13.44 9.77 -0.47
N LEU A 64 14.48 10.57 -0.18
CA LEU A 64 15.88 10.17 -0.36
C LEU A 64 16.30 9.07 0.63
N LEU A 65 15.59 8.93 1.74
CA LEU A 65 15.85 7.88 2.74
C LEU A 65 15.22 6.53 2.36
N ILE A 66 14.27 6.52 1.40
CA ILE A 66 13.54 5.31 1.01
C ILE A 66 14.48 4.17 0.58
N PRO A 67 15.50 4.37 -0.28
CA PRO A 67 16.39 3.29 -0.68
C PRO A 67 17.14 2.68 0.52
N VAL A 68 17.61 3.52 1.43
CA VAL A 68 18.33 3.08 2.64
C VAL A 68 17.39 2.30 3.57
N LEU A 69 16.15 2.77 3.74
CA LEU A 69 15.14 2.08 4.54
C LEU A 69 14.79 0.73 3.93
N ASN A 70 14.65 0.64 2.60
CA ASN A 70 14.44 -0.62 1.90
C ASN A 70 15.60 -1.59 2.11
N SER A 71 16.85 -1.13 2.05
CA SER A 71 18.01 -1.96 2.31
C SER A 71 18.09 -2.43 3.77
N LEU A 72 17.83 -1.53 4.73
CA LEU A 72 17.85 -1.86 6.17
C LEU A 72 16.80 -2.91 6.54
N PHE A 73 15.70 -2.95 5.79
CA PHE A 73 14.54 -3.76 6.09
C PHE A 73 14.22 -4.80 5.01
N ALA A 74 15.20 -5.16 4.19
CA ALA A 74 15.02 -6.02 3.02
C ALA A 74 14.32 -7.35 3.35
N GLU A 75 14.77 -8.05 4.39
CA GLU A 75 14.16 -9.32 4.84
C GLU A 75 12.68 -9.15 5.21
N MET A 76 12.35 -8.08 5.95
CA MET A 76 10.96 -7.80 6.32
C MET A 76 10.11 -7.42 5.10
N VAL A 77 10.68 -6.68 4.15
CA VAL A 77 9.99 -6.30 2.91
C VAL A 77 9.69 -7.55 2.07
N GLU A 78 10.64 -8.46 1.94
CA GLU A 78 10.47 -9.73 1.20
C GLU A 78 9.37 -10.60 1.83
N ASP A 79 9.41 -10.78 3.14
CA ASP A 79 8.38 -11.50 3.91
C ASP A 79 6.97 -10.93 3.68
N LEU A 80 6.86 -9.61 3.61
CA LEU A 80 5.61 -8.91 3.36
C LEU A 80 5.16 -9.09 1.91
N GLN A 81 6.06 -9.00 0.95
CA GLN A 81 5.77 -9.25 -0.47
C GLN A 81 5.22 -10.66 -0.68
N VAL A 82 5.84 -11.69 -0.09
CA VAL A 82 5.37 -13.08 -0.16
C VAL A 82 3.95 -13.21 0.42
N LYS A 83 3.69 -12.60 1.58
CA LYS A 83 2.35 -12.61 2.21
C LYS A 83 1.31 -11.90 1.34
N MET A 84 1.67 -10.79 0.70
CA MET A 84 0.78 -10.05 -0.20
C MET A 84 0.50 -10.83 -1.49
N GLN A 85 1.52 -11.42 -2.11
CA GLN A 85 1.38 -12.26 -3.30
C GLN A 85 0.45 -13.45 -3.04
N LYS A 86 0.65 -14.17 -1.94
CA LYS A 86 -0.25 -15.29 -1.55
C LYS A 86 -1.71 -14.86 -1.40
N ARG A 87 -1.94 -13.65 -0.85
CA ARG A 87 -3.30 -13.09 -0.75
C ARG A 87 -3.88 -12.70 -2.09
N HIS A 88 -3.08 -12.09 -2.95
CA HIS A 88 -3.50 -11.71 -4.29
C HIS A 88 -3.85 -12.95 -5.12
N GLN A 89 -3.00 -13.98 -5.12
CA GLN A 89 -3.29 -15.27 -5.76
C GLN A 89 -4.58 -15.91 -5.24
N LYS A 90 -4.80 -15.90 -3.92
CA LYS A 90 -6.04 -16.42 -3.33
C LYS A 90 -7.27 -15.61 -3.75
N ALA A 91 -7.15 -14.29 -3.84
CA ALA A 91 -8.25 -13.42 -4.26
C ALA A 91 -8.59 -13.61 -5.74
N GLU A 92 -7.59 -13.72 -6.62
CA GLU A 92 -7.77 -14.01 -8.04
C GLU A 92 -8.40 -15.39 -8.26
N LEU A 93 -7.93 -16.43 -7.55
CA LEU A 93 -8.51 -17.77 -7.61
C LEU A 93 -9.98 -17.77 -7.14
N MET A 94 -10.29 -17.06 -6.05
CA MET A 94 -11.69 -16.93 -5.61
C MET A 94 -12.55 -16.21 -6.66
N LYS A 95 -12.00 -15.19 -7.32
CA LYS A 95 -12.70 -14.43 -8.35
C LYS A 95 -12.95 -15.27 -9.61
N SER A 96 -11.99 -16.10 -10.02
CA SER A 96 -12.17 -17.02 -11.16
C SER A 96 -13.19 -18.11 -10.86
N LEU A 97 -13.14 -18.72 -9.67
CA LEU A 97 -14.13 -19.70 -9.21
C LEU A 97 -15.55 -19.12 -9.17
N ALA A 98 -15.70 -17.87 -8.70
CA ALA A 98 -16.99 -17.19 -8.69
C ALA A 98 -17.48 -16.83 -10.10
N ALA A 99 -16.58 -16.53 -11.05
CA ALA A 99 -16.95 -16.27 -12.44
C ALA A 99 -17.40 -17.55 -13.17
N GLU A 100 -16.75 -18.68 -12.89
CA GLU A 100 -17.13 -20.00 -13.43
C GLU A 100 -18.49 -20.46 -12.91
N SER A 101 -18.79 -20.30 -11.61
CA SER A 101 -20.10 -20.68 -11.04
C SER A 101 -21.27 -19.87 -11.63
N VAL A 102 -21.06 -18.58 -11.91
CA VAL A 102 -22.07 -17.71 -12.55
C VAL A 102 -22.29 -18.07 -14.02
N SER A 103 -21.26 -18.58 -14.71
CA SER A 103 -21.40 -19.09 -16.09
C SER A 103 -22.22 -20.39 -16.15
N SER A 104 -22.05 -21.28 -15.16
CA SER A 104 -22.78 -22.55 -15.06
C SER A 104 -24.27 -22.34 -14.77
N GLU A 105 -24.62 -21.41 -13.89
CA GLU A 105 -26.03 -21.08 -13.58
C GLU A 105 -26.76 -20.43 -14.76
N ASN A 106 -26.09 -19.55 -15.52
CA ASN A 106 -26.71 -18.91 -16.70
C ASN A 106 -26.93 -19.87 -17.89
N VAL A 107 -26.20 -20.99 -17.95
CA VAL A 107 -26.42 -22.04 -18.95
C VAL A 107 -27.65 -22.90 -18.58
N GLN A 108 -27.93 -23.09 -17.30
CA GLN A 108 -29.05 -23.91 -16.83
C GLN A 108 -30.42 -23.22 -16.88
N VAL A 109 -30.47 -21.88 -16.91
CA VAL A 109 -31.73 -21.10 -16.95
C VAL A 109 -32.19 -20.80 -18.40
N LYS A 110 -31.39 -21.13 -19.43
CA LYS A 110 -31.71 -20.89 -20.85
C LYS A 110 -32.26 -22.11 -21.61
N ALA A 111 -32.59 -23.20 -20.93
CA ALA A 111 -33.21 -24.40 -21.53
C ALA A 111 -34.74 -24.36 -21.44
#